data_AF-A0A960NR56-F1
#
_entry.id   AF-A0A960NR56-F1
#
_cell.length_a   1.000
_cell.length_b   1.000
_cell.length_c   1.000
_cell.angle_alpha   90.00
_cell.angle_beta   90.00
_cell.angle_gamma   90.00
#
_symmetry.space_group_name_H-M   'P 1'
#
loop_
_entity.id
_entity.type
_entity.pdbx_description
1 polymer ?
#
loop_
_entity_poly.entity_id
_entity_poly.type
_entity_poly.pdbx_seq_one_letter_code
_entity_poly.pdbx_strand_id
1 'polypeptide(L)'
;MDWITDHIQLVIAAAAAFAYWLNARKQQEDEDAEPTNERQFRDESQEAAEEAERARRIREEIRRKITERSSGGSPQVPRPVAGPPPLIPTLDVDPPVFAPEAPRQPLIDTAMLEQQRRLREQLEEAARTKRRAQEIRQGLPSKRTKRAATTPALAGGGVRADLQNRASLRRAVVLREVLGPPVGLR
;
A
#
# COMPACT_ATOMS: atom_id res chain seq x y z
N MET A 1 17.17 44.73 -35.78
CA MET A 1 16.29 43.75 -35.11
C MET A 1 15.86 42.64 -36.08
N ASP A 2 16.47 42.60 -37.28
CA ASP A 2 15.96 41.90 -38.47
C ASP A 2 16.42 40.44 -38.57
N TRP A 3 17.38 40.06 -37.73
CA TRP A 3 17.92 38.70 -37.68
C TRP A 3 16.85 37.65 -37.31
N ILE A 4 15.92 37.99 -36.41
CA ILE A 4 14.85 37.09 -35.97
C ILE A 4 13.77 36.92 -37.05
N THR A 5 13.51 37.98 -37.84
CA THR A 5 12.54 37.91 -38.95
C THR A 5 13.11 37.16 -40.15
N ASP A 6 14.41 37.27 -40.44
CA ASP A 6 15.09 36.49 -41.48
C ASP A 6 15.17 34.99 -41.15
N HIS A 7 15.30 34.66 -39.87
CA HIS A 7 15.44 33.28 -39.40
C HIS A 7 14.16 32.75 -38.76
N ILE A 8 13.00 33.29 -39.15
CA ILE A 8 11.72 32.87 -38.57
C ILE A 8 11.46 31.38 -38.78
N GLN A 9 11.93 30.82 -39.90
CA GLN A 9 11.93 29.37 -40.16
C GLN A 9 12.78 28.60 -39.14
N LEU A 10 13.93 29.14 -38.75
CA LEU A 10 14.85 28.57 -37.77
C LEU A 10 14.24 28.61 -36.36
N VAL A 11 13.52 29.70 -36.03
CA VAL A 11 12.75 29.82 -34.78
C VAL A 11 11.59 28.82 -34.74
N ILE A 12 10.85 28.66 -35.84
CA ILE A 12 9.76 27.67 -35.93
C ILE A 12 10.32 26.24 -35.82
N ALA A 13 11.43 25.94 -36.51
CA ALA A 13 12.09 24.64 -36.41
C ALA A 13 12.61 24.37 -35.00
N ALA A 14 13.20 25.37 -34.34
CA ALA A 14 13.64 25.26 -32.95
C ALA A 14 12.47 25.06 -31.99
N ALA A 15 11.35 25.77 -32.20
CA ALA A 15 10.13 25.62 -31.42
C ALA A 15 9.49 24.23 -31.62
N ALA A 16 9.45 23.73 -32.85
CA ALA A 16 8.98 22.39 -33.17
C ALA A 16 9.88 21.31 -32.56
N ALA A 17 11.21 21.49 -32.62
CA ALA A 17 12.17 20.59 -31.98
C ALA A 17 12.03 20.63 -30.45
N PHE A 18 11.83 21.81 -29.85
CA PHE A 18 11.57 21.95 -28.41
C PHE A 18 10.25 21.31 -28.02
N ALA A 19 9.19 21.50 -28.80
CA ALA A 19 7.89 20.88 -28.57
C ALA A 19 7.98 19.35 -28.70
N TYR A 20 8.68 18.84 -29.72
CA TYR A 20 8.94 17.42 -29.90
C TYR A 20 9.77 16.86 -28.75
N TRP A 21 10.81 17.56 -28.29
CA TRP A 21 11.64 17.13 -27.16
C TRP A 21 10.89 17.16 -25.84
N LEU A 22 10.06 18.18 -25.60
CA LEU A 22 9.22 18.27 -24.40
C LEU A 22 8.17 17.14 -24.40
N ASN A 23 7.57 16.88 -25.55
CA ASN A 23 6.61 15.78 -25.74
C ASN A 23 7.30 14.41 -25.65
N ALA A 24 8.51 14.25 -26.18
CA ALA A 24 9.30 13.01 -26.08
C ALA A 24 9.75 12.73 -24.64
N ARG A 25 10.06 13.77 -23.87
CA ARG A 25 10.35 13.64 -22.43
C ARG A 25 9.11 13.25 -21.64
N LYS A 26 7.95 13.80 -22.00
CA LYS A 26 6.67 13.40 -21.41
C LYS A 26 6.30 11.98 -21.84
N GLN A 27 6.56 11.61 -23.10
CA GLN A 27 6.42 10.25 -23.63
C GLN A 27 7.39 9.24 -23.00
N GLN A 28 8.53 9.62 -22.44
CA GLN A 28 9.32 8.69 -21.63
C GLN A 28 8.75 8.48 -20.21
N GLU A 29 7.92 9.41 -19.70
CA GLU A 29 7.09 9.18 -18.51
C GLU A 29 5.75 8.48 -18.89
N ASP A 30 5.27 8.68 -20.12
CA ASP A 30 4.00 8.16 -20.66
C ASP A 30 4.14 6.85 -21.50
N GLU A 31 5.34 6.38 -21.86
CA GLU A 31 5.55 5.03 -22.44
C GLU A 31 5.41 3.94 -21.36
N ASP A 32 5.53 4.32 -20.08
CA ASP A 32 5.07 3.56 -18.92
C ASP A 32 3.63 3.93 -18.49
N ALA A 33 3.01 4.95 -19.11
CA ALA A 33 1.68 5.43 -18.79
C ALA A 33 0.90 5.84 -20.05
N GLU A 34 0.25 4.84 -20.66
CA GLU A 34 -0.67 5.00 -21.77
C GLU A 34 -1.56 6.27 -21.70
N PRO A 35 -2.00 6.82 -22.85
CA PRO A 35 -2.98 7.92 -22.91
C PRO A 35 -4.38 7.56 -22.36
N THR A 36 -4.52 6.40 -21.72
CA THR A 36 -5.71 5.89 -21.04
C THR A 36 -5.81 6.37 -19.57
N ASN A 37 -4.71 6.89 -18.99
CA ASN A 37 -4.53 7.02 -17.54
C ASN A 37 -5.26 8.20 -16.87
N GLU A 38 -5.55 9.31 -17.56
CA GLU A 38 -6.24 10.46 -16.93
C GLU A 38 -7.73 10.20 -16.65
N ARG A 39 -8.40 9.36 -17.47
CA ARG A 39 -9.76 8.89 -17.18
C ARG A 39 -9.76 7.84 -16.08
N GLN A 40 -8.78 6.92 -16.14
CA GLN A 40 -8.67 5.81 -15.20
C GLN A 40 -8.34 6.27 -13.77
N PHE A 41 -7.42 7.23 -13.58
CA PHE A 41 -7.16 7.83 -12.25
C PHE A 41 -8.38 8.59 -11.70
N ARG A 42 -9.18 9.20 -12.57
CA ARG A 42 -10.39 9.92 -12.17
C ARG A 42 -11.49 8.94 -11.75
N ASP A 43 -11.65 7.84 -12.48
CA ASP A 43 -12.59 6.78 -12.14
C ASP A 43 -12.14 6.04 -10.86
N GLU A 44 -10.87 5.67 -10.72
CA GLU A 44 -10.36 5.01 -9.49
C GLU A 44 -10.49 5.91 -8.25
N SER A 45 -10.25 7.22 -8.40
CA SER A 45 -10.43 8.15 -7.28
C SER A 45 -11.90 8.39 -6.92
N GLN A 46 -12.81 8.31 -7.90
CA GLN A 46 -14.25 8.34 -7.65
C GLN A 46 -14.73 7.04 -7.00
N GLU A 47 -14.28 5.87 -7.49
CA GLU A 47 -14.58 4.57 -6.89
C GLU A 47 -14.07 4.49 -5.45
N ALA A 48 -12.85 4.95 -5.18
CA ALA A 48 -12.31 4.99 -3.82
C ALA A 48 -13.11 5.92 -2.89
N ALA A 49 -13.64 7.04 -3.41
CA ALA A 49 -14.50 7.93 -2.65
C ALA A 49 -15.87 7.28 -2.34
N GLU A 50 -16.47 6.60 -3.32
CA GLU A 50 -17.71 5.85 -3.13
C GLU A 50 -17.54 4.67 -2.17
N GLU A 51 -16.44 3.94 -2.25
CA GLU A 51 -16.12 2.85 -1.33
C GLU A 51 -15.95 3.37 0.10
N ALA A 52 -15.30 4.52 0.27
CA ALA A 52 -15.18 5.18 1.58
C ALA A 52 -16.55 5.57 2.15
N GLU A 53 -17.50 6.02 1.32
CA GLU A 53 -18.88 6.30 1.74
C GLU A 53 -19.64 5.03 2.12
N ARG A 54 -19.52 3.95 1.32
CA ARG A 54 -20.12 2.64 1.64
C ARG A 54 -19.58 2.10 2.97
N ALA A 55 -18.27 2.20 3.20
CA ALA A 55 -17.64 1.79 4.45
C ALA A 55 -18.14 2.61 5.66
N ARG A 56 -18.39 3.92 5.49
CA ARG A 56 -18.99 4.76 6.54
C ARG A 56 -20.41 4.31 6.88
N ARG A 57 -21.26 4.08 5.88
CA ARG A 57 -22.64 3.57 6.09
C ARG A 57 -22.65 2.24 6.82
N ILE A 58 -21.79 1.29 6.42
CA ILE A 58 -21.68 -0.02 7.08
C ILE A 58 -21.27 0.13 8.55
N ARG A 59 -20.29 1.00 8.87
CA ARG A 59 -19.87 1.22 10.26
C ARG A 59 -20.98 1.82 11.11
N GLU A 60 -21.73 2.78 10.57
CA GLU A 60 -22.88 3.38 11.26
C GLU A 60 -24.00 2.37 11.49
N GLU A 61 -24.29 1.52 10.50
CA GLU A 61 -25.28 0.45 10.61
C GLU A 61 -24.89 -0.60 11.65
N ILE A 62 -23.61 -1.02 11.68
CA ILE A 62 -23.08 -1.90 12.72
C ILE A 62 -23.22 -1.25 14.10
N ARG A 63 -22.84 0.02 14.22
CA ARG A 63 -22.93 0.75 15.50
C ARG A 63 -24.38 0.86 15.99
N ARG A 64 -25.31 1.16 15.09
CA ARG A 64 -26.75 1.17 15.38
C ARG A 64 -27.23 -0.21 15.83
N LYS A 65 -26.85 -1.27 15.12
CA LYS A 65 -27.25 -2.65 15.42
C LYS A 65 -26.66 -3.19 16.72
N ILE A 66 -25.43 -2.78 17.07
CA ILE A 66 -24.84 -3.07 18.39
C ILE A 66 -25.59 -2.31 19.48
N THR A 67 -25.90 -1.03 19.26
CA THR A 67 -26.63 -0.23 20.25
C THR A 67 -28.03 -0.80 20.48
N GLU A 68 -28.74 -1.20 19.43
CA GLU A 68 -30.05 -1.84 19.50
C GLU A 68 -30.01 -3.21 20.20
N ARG A 69 -28.96 -4.02 19.96
CA ARG A 69 -28.74 -5.29 20.68
C ARG A 69 -28.28 -5.09 22.13
N SER A 70 -27.63 -3.96 22.42
CA SER A 70 -27.14 -3.61 23.76
C SER A 70 -28.24 -2.97 24.61
N SER A 71 -29.15 -2.20 24.00
CA SER A 71 -30.29 -1.57 24.67
C SER A 71 -31.51 -2.49 24.77
N GLY A 72 -31.72 -3.38 23.80
CA GLY A 72 -32.69 -4.48 23.85
C GLY A 72 -31.99 -5.75 24.31
N GLY A 73 -31.78 -5.89 25.62
CA GLY A 73 -30.98 -6.95 26.25
C GLY A 73 -31.04 -8.31 25.57
N SER A 74 -30.05 -8.61 24.74
CA SER A 74 -29.76 -9.99 24.34
C SER A 74 -29.07 -10.73 25.49
N PRO A 75 -29.36 -12.03 25.65
CA PRO A 75 -29.03 -12.76 26.86
C PRO A 75 -27.52 -12.74 27.06
N GLN A 76 -27.09 -12.27 28.24
CA GLN A 76 -25.79 -12.66 28.75
C GLN A 76 -25.76 -14.18 28.65
N VAL A 77 -24.92 -14.72 27.77
CA VAL A 77 -24.50 -16.12 27.91
C VAL A 77 -23.93 -16.18 29.33
N PRO A 78 -24.54 -16.92 30.26
CA PRO A 78 -24.08 -16.92 31.63
C PRO A 78 -22.64 -17.42 31.60
N ARG A 79 -21.71 -16.52 31.94
CA ARG A 79 -20.34 -16.90 32.22
C ARG A 79 -20.45 -17.87 33.40
N PRO A 80 -20.11 -19.16 33.26
CA PRO A 80 -20.23 -20.09 34.36
C PRO A 80 -19.36 -19.55 35.49
N VAL A 81 -20.02 -19.18 36.59
CA VAL A 81 -19.36 -18.83 37.84
C VAL A 81 -18.54 -20.06 38.22
N ALA A 82 -17.25 -19.86 38.49
CA ALA A 82 -16.37 -20.92 38.96
C ALA A 82 -16.81 -21.37 40.36
N GLY A 83 -17.83 -22.23 40.42
CA GLY A 83 -18.05 -23.12 41.55
C GLY A 83 -17.05 -24.27 41.48
N PRO A 84 -16.70 -24.89 42.62
CA PRO A 84 -15.96 -26.15 42.59
C PRO A 84 -16.72 -27.16 41.71
N PRO A 85 -16.02 -27.94 40.88
CA PRO A 85 -16.68 -28.89 39.99
C PRO A 85 -17.57 -29.84 40.79
N PRO A 86 -18.81 -30.12 40.36
CA PRO A 86 -19.65 -31.09 41.02
C PRO A 86 -18.95 -32.46 40.97
N LEU A 87 -18.84 -33.11 42.14
CA LEU A 87 -18.47 -34.51 42.24
C LEU A 87 -19.56 -35.33 41.55
N ILE A 88 -19.29 -35.77 40.32
CA ILE A 88 -20.16 -36.69 39.58
C ILE A 88 -20.10 -38.04 40.31
N PRO A 89 -21.22 -38.58 40.81
CA PRO A 89 -21.25 -39.95 41.32
C PRO A 89 -20.94 -40.90 40.16
N THR A 90 -19.88 -41.69 40.28
CA THR A 90 -19.59 -42.79 39.36
C THR A 90 -20.68 -43.84 39.54
N LEU A 91 -21.72 -43.79 38.71
CA LEU A 91 -22.49 -44.99 38.44
C LEU A 91 -21.55 -45.95 37.70
N ASP A 92 -21.36 -47.15 38.26
CA ASP A 92 -20.87 -48.32 37.53
C ASP A 92 -21.87 -48.60 36.39
N VAL A 93 -21.63 -47.97 35.25
CA VAL A 93 -22.25 -48.32 33.97
C VAL A 93 -21.23 -49.21 33.29
N ASP A 94 -21.60 -50.48 33.07
CA ASP A 94 -20.82 -51.40 32.25
C ASP A 94 -20.41 -50.68 30.96
N PRO A 95 -19.11 -50.69 30.60
CA PRO A 95 -18.65 -50.00 29.41
C PRO A 95 -19.39 -50.57 28.20
N PRO A 96 -20.06 -49.74 27.38
CA PRO A 96 -20.65 -50.25 26.15
C PRO A 96 -19.52 -50.87 25.33
N VAL A 97 -19.72 -52.12 24.90
CA VAL A 97 -18.85 -52.77 23.93
C VAL A 97 -18.91 -51.92 22.67
N PHE A 98 -17.89 -51.09 22.47
CA PHE A 98 -17.72 -50.33 21.24
C PHE A 98 -17.56 -51.34 20.11
N ALA A 99 -18.61 -51.51 19.31
CA ALA A 99 -18.46 -52.08 17.98
C ALA A 99 -17.40 -51.23 17.25
N PRO A 100 -16.43 -51.85 16.53
CA PRO A 100 -15.44 -51.09 15.78
C PRO A 100 -16.19 -50.23 14.76
N GLU A 101 -16.24 -48.94 15.04
CA GLU A 101 -16.83 -47.94 14.19
C GLU A 101 -16.08 -47.96 12.86
N ALA A 102 -16.78 -48.27 11.77
CA ALA A 102 -16.22 -48.22 10.43
C ALA A 102 -15.52 -46.86 10.21
N PRO A 103 -14.34 -46.82 9.57
CA PRO A 103 -13.56 -45.59 9.46
C PRO A 103 -14.38 -44.51 8.76
N ARG A 104 -14.75 -43.46 9.51
CA ARG A 104 -15.43 -42.28 8.98
C ARG A 104 -14.47 -41.48 8.09
N GLN A 105 -14.47 -41.84 6.80
CA GLN A 105 -14.17 -41.09 5.57
C GLN A 105 -12.87 -40.25 5.42
N PRO A 106 -12.07 -40.47 4.35
CA PRO A 106 -10.80 -39.77 4.04
C PRO A 106 -10.94 -38.38 3.39
N LEU A 107 -12.13 -37.76 3.41
CA LEU A 107 -12.41 -36.56 2.60
C LEU A 107 -11.81 -35.27 3.18
N ILE A 108 -11.50 -35.23 4.49
CA ILE A 108 -10.87 -34.08 5.15
C ILE A 108 -9.37 -34.02 4.81
N ASP A 109 -8.74 -35.16 4.55
CA ASP A 109 -7.31 -35.26 4.29
C ASP A 109 -6.92 -34.69 2.92
N THR A 110 -7.81 -34.76 1.92
CA THR A 110 -7.53 -34.29 0.56
C THR A 110 -7.44 -32.76 0.49
N ALA A 111 -8.36 -32.05 1.13
CA ALA A 111 -8.34 -30.58 1.20
C ALA A 111 -7.11 -30.06 1.95
N MET A 112 -6.71 -30.74 3.03
CA MET A 112 -5.52 -30.40 3.79
C MET A 112 -4.23 -30.66 2.98
N LEU A 113 -4.18 -31.75 2.21
CA LEU A 113 -3.05 -32.04 1.30
C LEU A 113 -2.93 -31.01 0.18
N GLU A 114 -4.05 -30.56 -0.41
CA GLU A 114 -4.05 -29.49 -1.40
C GLU A 114 -3.57 -28.16 -0.82
N GLN A 115 -4.01 -27.83 0.40
CA GLN A 115 -3.55 -26.63 1.11
C GLN A 115 -2.04 -26.69 1.38
N GLN A 116 -1.51 -27.85 1.79
CA GLN A 116 -0.07 -28.03 1.97
C GLN A 116 0.72 -27.89 0.66
N ARG A 117 0.17 -28.36 -0.46
CA ARG A 117 0.79 -28.20 -1.79
C ARG A 117 0.86 -26.72 -2.19
N ARG A 118 -0.25 -25.98 -2.07
CA ARG A 118 -0.28 -24.54 -2.37
C ARG A 118 0.70 -23.75 -1.52
N LEU A 119 0.82 -24.08 -0.23
CA LEU A 119 1.76 -23.39 0.66
C LEU A 119 3.22 -23.63 0.24
N ARG A 120 3.57 -24.85 -0.16
CA ARG A 120 4.91 -25.18 -0.66
C ARG A 120 5.23 -24.41 -1.95
N GLU A 121 4.29 -24.38 -2.88
CA GLU A 121 4.44 -23.67 -4.15
C GLU A 121 4.66 -22.16 -3.93
N GLN A 122 3.88 -21.53 -3.06
CA GLN A 122 4.07 -20.13 -2.68
C GLN A 122 5.44 -19.85 -2.06
N LEU A 123 5.94 -20.75 -1.22
CA LEU A 123 7.27 -20.61 -0.62
C LEU A 123 8.38 -20.74 -1.66
N GLU A 124 8.24 -21.63 -2.64
CA GLU A 124 9.20 -21.76 -3.73
C GLU A 124 9.24 -20.51 -4.62
N GLU A 125 8.08 -19.95 -4.98
CA GLU A 125 8.01 -18.71 -5.75
C GLU A 125 8.62 -17.53 -4.99
N ALA A 126 8.31 -17.39 -3.70
CA ALA A 126 8.91 -16.38 -2.84
C ALA A 126 10.43 -16.56 -2.71
N ALA A 127 10.93 -17.80 -2.67
CA ALA A 127 12.36 -18.06 -2.63
C ALA A 127 13.05 -17.70 -3.97
N ARG A 128 12.41 -18.00 -5.11
CA ARG A 128 12.93 -17.65 -6.44
C ARG A 128 12.99 -16.14 -6.65
N THR A 129 11.94 -15.42 -6.27
CA THR A 129 11.92 -13.94 -6.36
C THR A 129 12.97 -13.30 -5.46
N LYS A 130 13.13 -13.79 -4.23
CA LYS A 130 14.21 -13.33 -3.32
C LYS A 130 15.60 -13.56 -3.89
N ARG A 131 15.88 -14.73 -4.48
CA ARG A 131 17.17 -15.02 -5.13
C ARG A 131 17.44 -14.07 -6.29
N ARG A 132 16.47 -13.89 -7.20
CA ARG A 132 16.59 -12.93 -8.30
C ARG A 132 16.83 -11.49 -7.81
N ALA A 133 16.08 -11.05 -6.80
CA ALA A 133 16.27 -9.73 -6.21
C ALA A 133 17.65 -9.57 -5.56
N GLN A 134 18.18 -10.64 -4.95
CA GLN A 134 19.51 -10.66 -4.36
C GLN A 134 20.60 -10.63 -5.43
N GLU A 135 20.45 -11.39 -6.52
CA GLU A 135 21.37 -11.38 -7.66
C GLU A 135 21.42 -9.99 -8.31
N ILE A 136 20.26 -9.37 -8.54
CA ILE A 136 20.16 -7.99 -9.01
C ILE A 136 20.87 -7.05 -8.02
N ARG A 137 20.62 -7.17 -6.72
CA ARG A 137 21.27 -6.35 -5.70
C ARG A 137 22.78 -6.52 -5.62
N GLN A 138 23.30 -7.71 -5.93
CA GLN A 138 24.74 -8.01 -5.95
C GLN A 138 25.40 -7.56 -7.26
N GLY A 139 24.68 -7.62 -8.39
CA GLY A 139 25.14 -7.21 -9.70
C GLY A 139 25.06 -5.70 -9.95
N LEU A 140 24.18 -4.98 -9.26
CA LEU A 140 24.22 -3.52 -9.29
C LEU A 140 25.46 -3.04 -8.53
N PRO A 141 26.36 -2.25 -9.16
CA PRO A 141 27.43 -1.60 -8.43
C PRO A 141 26.76 -0.75 -7.36
N SER A 142 26.95 -1.14 -6.10
CA SER A 142 26.51 -0.37 -4.96
C SER A 142 27.26 0.95 -5.01
N LYS A 143 26.69 1.95 -5.72
CA LYS A 143 26.87 3.37 -5.42
C LYS A 143 26.24 3.55 -4.05
N ARG A 144 26.96 3.01 -3.07
CA ARG A 144 26.85 3.22 -1.65
C ARG A 144 27.23 4.67 -1.47
N THR A 145 26.30 5.55 -1.86
CA THR A 145 26.26 6.89 -1.33
C THR A 145 26.16 6.64 0.16
N LYS A 146 27.29 6.82 0.83
CA LYS A 146 27.33 7.10 2.25
C LYS A 146 26.45 8.34 2.40
N ARG A 147 25.14 8.14 2.56
CA ARG A 147 24.28 9.04 3.30
C ARG A 147 24.75 8.92 4.75
N ALA A 148 25.96 9.41 4.99
CA ALA A 148 26.24 10.12 6.20
C ALA A 148 25.10 11.12 6.34
N ALA A 149 24.63 11.32 7.56
CA ALA A 149 23.85 12.47 7.93
C ALA A 149 24.73 13.72 7.71
N THR A 150 24.95 14.09 6.45
CA THR A 150 25.36 15.42 6.07
C THR A 150 24.04 16.18 6.04
N THR A 151 23.72 16.78 7.19
CA THR A 151 23.20 18.14 7.16
C THR A 151 23.92 18.85 6.02
N PRO A 152 23.23 19.25 4.94
CA PRO A 152 23.90 20.02 3.91
C PRO A 152 24.27 21.33 4.58
N ALA A 153 25.55 21.45 4.95
CA ALA A 153 26.15 22.72 5.24
C ALA A 153 25.76 23.62 4.07
N LEU A 154 25.16 24.76 4.40
CA LEU A 154 24.76 25.84 3.52
C LEU A 154 25.99 26.34 2.74
N ALA A 155 26.45 25.56 1.78
CA ALA A 155 27.62 25.85 0.98
C ALA A 155 27.16 26.56 -0.29
N GLY A 156 26.91 27.87 -0.16
CA GLY A 156 27.06 28.88 -1.22
C GLY A 156 26.19 28.81 -2.47
N GLY A 157 25.44 27.73 -2.72
CA GLY A 157 24.47 27.65 -3.79
C GLY A 157 23.23 28.45 -3.41
N GLY A 158 23.02 29.60 -4.04
CA GLY A 158 21.89 30.49 -3.72
C GLY A 158 20.56 29.74 -3.65
N VAL A 159 19.66 30.18 -2.76
CA VAL A 159 18.33 29.58 -2.49
C VAL A 159 17.57 29.21 -3.77
N ARG A 160 17.77 29.97 -4.84
CA ARG A 160 17.20 29.71 -6.17
C ARG A 160 17.62 28.36 -6.77
N ALA A 161 18.89 27.96 -6.64
CA ALA A 161 19.38 26.68 -7.12
C ALA A 161 18.81 25.51 -6.32
N ASP A 162 18.61 25.70 -5.00
CA ASP A 162 17.99 24.67 -4.15
C ASP A 162 16.50 24.51 -4.48
N LEU A 163 15.78 25.62 -4.75
CA LEU A 163 14.37 25.58 -5.14
C LEU A 163 14.09 24.94 -6.51
N GLN A 164 15.11 24.82 -7.39
CA GLN A 164 14.96 24.08 -8.65
C GLN A 164 14.82 22.57 -8.43
N ASN A 165 15.26 22.06 -7.27
CA ASN A 165 15.08 20.66 -6.92
C ASN A 165 13.69 20.41 -6.32
N ARG A 166 12.90 19.54 -6.95
CA ARG A 166 11.54 19.16 -6.50
C ARG A 166 11.53 18.63 -5.06
N ALA A 167 12.59 17.94 -4.64
CA ALA A 167 12.71 17.44 -3.27
C ALA A 167 12.96 18.56 -2.26
N SER A 168 13.78 19.56 -2.60
CA SER A 168 14.02 20.73 -1.76
C SER A 168 12.81 21.65 -1.68
N LEU A 169 12.06 21.81 -2.78
CA LEU A 169 10.80 22.57 -2.79
C LEU A 169 9.77 21.96 -1.84
N ARG A 170 9.57 20.63 -1.88
CA ARG A 170 8.69 19.94 -0.93
C ARG A 170 9.12 20.16 0.52
N ARG A 171 10.42 20.08 0.81
CA ARG A 171 10.95 20.38 2.16
C ARG A 171 10.70 21.83 2.57
N ALA A 172 10.92 22.79 1.68
CA ALA A 172 10.69 24.20 1.96
C ALA A 172 9.21 24.49 2.27
N VAL A 173 8.28 23.86 1.55
CA VAL A 173 6.83 23.96 1.83
C VAL A 173 6.50 23.36 3.20
N VAL A 174 6.97 22.14 3.49
CA VAL A 174 6.73 21.51 4.80
C VAL A 174 7.31 22.35 5.94
N LEU A 175 8.52 22.89 5.77
CA LEU A 175 9.15 23.75 6.77
C LEU A 175 8.34 25.04 7.00
N ARG A 176 7.75 25.63 5.95
CA ARG A 176 6.87 26.78 6.07
C ARG A 176 5.58 26.46 6.83
N GLU A 177 5.00 25.27 6.63
CA GLU A 177 3.80 24.85 7.36
C GLU A 177 4.10 24.58 8.85
N VAL A 178 5.26 24.01 9.16
CA VAL A 178 5.64 23.66 10.54
C VAL A 178 6.17 24.86 11.33
N LEU A 179 6.99 25.72 10.71
CA LEU A 179 7.66 26.84 11.36
C LEU A 179 7.00 28.20 11.09
N GLY A 180 6.01 28.24 10.20
CA GLY A 180 5.35 29.47 9.76
C GLY A 180 6.12 30.26 8.70
N PRO A 181 5.67 31.48 8.34
CA PRO A 181 6.33 32.34 7.38
C PRO A 181 7.74 32.69 7.86
N PRO A 182 8.76 32.64 6.97
CA PRO A 182 10.12 33.00 7.35
C PRO A 182 10.17 34.46 7.81
N VAL A 183 11.03 34.74 8.78
CA VAL A 183 11.09 36.04 9.47
C VAL A 183 11.36 37.22 8.52
N GLY A 184 12.03 36.98 7.39
CA GLY A 184 12.27 37.99 6.35
C GLY A 184 11.08 38.27 5.40
N LEU A 185 9.96 37.56 5.55
CA LEU A 185 8.70 37.81 4.85
C LEU A 185 7.61 38.37 5.80
N ARG A 186 7.97 38.74 7.04
CA ARG A 186 7.07 39.41 7.99
C ARG A 186 7.19 40.92 7.88
#